data_AF-A0AAW6SVC7-F1
#
_entry.id   AF-A0AAW6SVC7-F1
#
_cell.length_a   1.000
_cell.length_b   1.000
_cell.length_c   1.000
_cell.angle_alpha   90.00
_cell.angle_beta   90.00
_cell.angle_gamma   90.00
#
_symmetry.space_group_name_H-M   'P 1'
#
loop_
_entity.id
_entity.type
_entity.pdbx_description
1 polymer ?
#
loop_
_entity_poly.entity_id
_entity_poly.type
_entity_poly.pdbx_seq_one_letter_code
_entity_poly.pdbx_strand_id
1 'polypeptide(L)' 'MIRLFVTRHGETDWNRQRRLQGWKDSELTETGINNAIALGHRFRDIKFQSVYASQVLERLKPLNLL' A
#
# COMPACT_ATOMS: atom_id res chain seq x y z
N MET A 1 -13.10 21.10 -7.73
CA MET A 1 -13.63 19.98 -6.91
C MET A 1 -12.50 19.00 -6.66
N ILE A 2 -12.29 18.58 -5.40
CA ILE A 2 -11.21 17.65 -5.03
C ILE A 2 -11.74 16.21 -5.12
N ARG A 3 -10.96 15.30 -5.71
CA ARG A 3 -11.21 13.84 -5.65
C ARG A 3 -10.15 13.22 -4.76
N LEU A 4 -10.59 12.66 -3.63
CA LEU A 4 -9.72 12.00 -2.67
C LEU A 4 -9.84 10.48 -2.84
N PHE A 5 -8.70 9.81 -3.02
CA PHE A 5 -8.60 8.36 -3.06
C PHE A 5 -7.88 7.89 -1.79
N VAL A 6 -8.45 6.91 -1.11
CA VAL A 6 -7.88 6.33 0.12
C VAL A 6 -7.74 4.84 -0.08
N THR A 7 -6.56 4.31 0.26
CA THR A 7 -6.28 2.88 0.27
C THR A 7 -5.54 2.50 1.54
N ARG A 8 -5.58 1.22 1.89
CA ARG A 8 -4.78 0.64 2.97
C ARG A 8 -3.50 0.01 2.39
N HIS A 9 -2.46 -0.12 3.20
CA HIS A 9 -1.32 -0.98 2.90
C HIS A 9 -1.78 -2.42 2.52
N GLY A 10 -0.99 -3.11 1.71
CA GLY A 10 -1.24 -4.51 1.36
C GLY A 10 -1.22 -5.43 2.59
N GLU A 11 -1.73 -6.65 2.44
CA GLU A 11 -1.66 -7.66 3.50
C GLU A 11 -0.20 -7.89 3.93
N THR A 12 0.02 -7.95 5.23
CA THR A 12 1.32 -8.27 5.83
C THR A 12 1.29 -9.60 6.58
N ASP A 13 2.45 -10.17 6.87
CA ASP A 13 2.56 -11.40 7.64
C ASP A 13 1.84 -11.34 8.98
N TRP A 14 1.87 -10.19 9.66
CA TRP A 14 1.19 -10.02 10.94
C TRP A 14 -0.32 -9.92 10.79
N ASN A 15 -0.83 -9.41 9.66
CA ASN A 15 -2.27 -9.49 9.38
C ASN A 15 -2.70 -10.95 9.22
N ARG A 16 -1.93 -11.74 8.46
CA ARG A 16 -2.15 -13.18 8.26
C ARG A 16 -2.09 -13.96 9.58
N GLN A 17 -1.17 -13.59 10.46
CA GLN A 17 -1.02 -14.17 11.80
C GLN A 17 -1.99 -13.59 12.85
N ARG A 18 -2.87 -12.64 12.46
CA ARG A 18 -3.81 -11.92 13.35
C ARG A 18 -3.11 -11.25 14.55
N ARG A 19 -1.90 -10.73 14.34
CA ARG A 19 -1.12 -10.00 15.34
C ARG A 19 -1.37 -8.50 15.25
N LEU A 20 -1.41 -7.84 16.40
CA LEU A 20 -1.46 -6.39 16.47
C LEU A 20 -0.10 -5.79 16.09
N GLN A 21 -0.11 -4.90 15.10
CA GLN A 21 1.11 -4.32 14.51
C GLN A 21 1.54 -3.02 15.20
N GLY A 22 0.56 -2.16 15.53
CA GLY A 22 0.84 -0.87 16.15
C GLY A 22 1.75 -0.03 15.25
N TRP A 23 2.90 0.39 15.79
CA TRP A 23 3.92 1.16 15.06
C TRP A 23 5.10 0.29 14.60
N LYS A 24 5.02 -1.03 14.82
CA LYS A 24 6.00 -1.98 14.29
C LYS A 24 5.69 -2.29 12.84
N ASP A 25 6.64 -2.89 12.14
CA ASP A 25 6.50 -3.25 10.73
C ASP A 25 6.59 -4.77 10.56
N SER A 26 5.95 -5.28 9.51
CA SER A 26 6.16 -6.65 9.05
C SER A 26 5.97 -6.71 7.54
N GLU A 27 6.70 -7.60 6.88
CA GLU A 27 6.72 -7.70 5.43
C GLU A 27 5.33 -7.92 4.82
N LEU A 28 5.14 -7.40 3.61
CA LEU A 28 3.98 -7.73 2.79
C LEU A 28 4.00 -9.21 2.44
N THR A 29 2.84 -9.84 2.45
CA THR A 29 2.69 -11.17 1.84
C THR A 29 2.73 -11.05 0.32
N GLU A 30 2.97 -12.15 -0.38
CA GLU A 30 2.83 -12.21 -1.84
C GLU A 30 1.45 -11.71 -2.30
N THR A 31 0.39 -12.06 -1.56
CA THR A 31 -0.96 -11.54 -1.77
C THR A 31 -1.03 -10.03 -1.59
N GLY A 32 -0.39 -9.48 -0.55
CA GLY A 32 -0.29 -8.04 -0.32
C GLY A 32 0.40 -7.30 -1.48
N ILE A 33 1.48 -7.87 -2.02
CA ILE A 33 2.21 -7.34 -3.17
C ILE A 33 1.33 -7.37 -4.43
N ASN A 34 0.70 -8.51 -4.73
CA ASN A 34 -0.15 -8.66 -5.91
C ASN A 34 -1.36 -7.71 -5.87
N ASN A 35 -1.95 -7.49 -4.69
CA ASN A 35 -3.03 -6.53 -4.51
C ASN A 35 -2.56 -5.09 -4.76
N ALA A 36 -1.37 -4.72 -4.31
CA ALA A 36 -0.79 -3.41 -4.58
C ALA A 36 -0.54 -3.21 -6.08
N ILE A 37 -0.06 -4.25 -6.79
CA ILE A 37 0.11 -4.26 -8.25
C ILE A 37 -1.22 -4.05 -8.97
N ALA A 38 -2.24 -4.83 -8.61
CA ALA A 38 -3.58 -4.69 -9.18
C ALA A 38 -4.18 -3.29 -8.96
N LEU A 39 -3.93 -2.70 -7.78
CA LEU A 39 -4.36 -1.33 -7.49
C LEU A 39 -3.65 -0.30 -8.38
N GLY A 40 -2.34 -0.44 -8.59
CA GLY A 40 -1.57 0.41 -9.50
C GLY A 40 -2.12 0.33 -10.93
N HIS A 41 -2.44 -0.88 -11.42
CA HIS A 41 -3.11 -1.05 -12.71
C HIS A 41 -4.46 -0.33 -12.79
N ARG A 42 -5.28 -0.41 -11.73
CA ARG A 42 -6.57 0.26 -11.67
C ARG A 42 -6.47 1.80 -11.70
N PHE A 43 -5.37 2.34 -11.20
CA PHE A 43 -5.14 3.78 -11.13
C PHE A 43 -4.28 4.34 -12.26
N ARG A 44 -3.86 3.51 -13.22
CA ARG A 44 -2.98 3.90 -14.32
C ARG A 44 -3.45 5.13 -15.11
N ASP A 45 -4.76 5.28 -15.29
CA ASP A 45 -5.34 6.38 -16.08
C ASP A 45 -5.73 7.60 -15.24
N ILE A 46 -5.43 7.58 -13.94
CA ILE A 46 -5.74 8.68 -13.01
C ILE A 46 -4.49 9.53 -12.81
N LYS A 47 -4.56 10.81 -13.18
CA LYS A 47 -3.54 11.80 -12.81
C LYS A 47 -3.72 12.23 -11.36
N PHE A 48 -2.77 11.84 -10.50
CA PHE A 48 -2.67 12.35 -9.14
C PHE A 48 -1.83 13.63 -9.11
N GLN A 49 -2.35 14.66 -8.47
CA GLN A 49 -1.58 15.89 -8.19
C GLN A 49 -0.60 15.69 -7.03
N SER A 50 -0.93 14.79 -6.11
CA SER A 50 -0.15 14.48 -4.91
C SER A 50 -0.51 13.11 -4.37
N VAL A 51 0.47 12.40 -3.82
CA VAL A 51 0.32 11.11 -3.14
C VAL A 51 0.95 11.22 -1.76
N TYR A 52 0.27 10.68 -0.74
CA TYR A 52 0.73 10.69 0.64
C TYR A 52 0.73 9.26 1.20
N ALA A 53 1.75 8.91 1.98
CA ALA A 53 1.87 7.61 2.64
C ALA A 53 2.49 7.78 4.03
N SER A 54 2.19 6.85 4.94
CA SER A 54 2.84 6.79 6.25
C SER A 54 4.30 6.35 6.13
N GLN A 55 5.20 6.86 6.99
CA GLN A 55 6.64 6.52 6.97
C GLN A 55 6.95 5.01 7.06
N VAL A 56 6.08 4.21 7.69
CA VAL A 56 6.21 2.75 7.75
C VAL A 56 6.14 2.11 6.34
N LEU A 57 5.40 2.72 5.40
CA LEU A 57 5.29 2.28 4.01
C LEU A 57 6.48 2.71 3.14
N GLU A 58 7.28 3.70 3.55
CA GLU A 58 8.40 4.18 2.75
C GLU A 58 9.56 3.16 2.64
N ARG A 59 9.55 2.08 3.43
CA ARG A 59 10.55 1.00 3.28
C ARG A 59 10.21 0.00 2.18
N LEU A 60 8.99 0.02 1.64
CA LEU A 60 8.52 -0.81 0.52
C LEU A 60 8.70 -0.11 -0.85
N LYS A 61 9.57 0.90 -0.90
CA LYS A 61 9.93 1.69 -2.08
C LYS A 61 10.44 0.93 -3.33
N PRO A 62 10.78 -0.38 -3.36
CA PRO A 62 11.14 -0.99 -4.65
C PRO A 62 9.95 -1.16 -5.60
N LEU A 63 8.71 -1.06 -5.12
CA LEU A 63 7.54 -1.12 -6.00
C LEU A 63 7.11 0.30 -6.41
N ASN A 64 7.66 0.79 -7.52
CA ASN A 64 7.16 1.93 -8.31
C ASN A 64 5.72 1.65 -8.78
N LEU A 65 4.76 1.73 -7.86
CA LEU A 65 3.35 1.35 -8.08
C LEU A 65 2.40 2.52 -8.29
N LEU A 66 2.94 3.74 -8.32
CA LEU A 66 2.25 4.97 -8.70
C LEU A 66 3.16 5.80 -9.59
#